data_AF-A0A429RV82-F1
#
_entry.id   AF-A0A429RV82-F1
#
_cell.length_a   1.000
_cell.length_b   1.000
_cell.length_c   1.000
_cell.angle_alpha   90.00
_cell.angle_beta   90.00
_cell.angle_gamma   90.00
#
_symmetry.space_group_name_H-M   'P 1'
#
loop_
_entity.id
_entity.type
_entity.pdbx_description
1 polymer ?
#
loop_
_entity_poly.entity_id
_entity_poly.type
_entity_poly.pdbx_seq_one_letter_code
_entity_poly.pdbx_strand_id
1 'polypeptide(L)'
;MIVLPSELEIPPGPHRNLLAALHDLYRLAGFPSTRKISEAIARSEFARDSMSHQTVANILTGRRVPRWLKVEALVDALFTLARRETILHEVDRFRSLWLSMHHPEAERPDPKLTPTAASSPHATESTKASELVEPGPTQACPPPLEGKPELWQVLLESSALGESSLPTRLVAAGWNGPEMFDVSFLPGMCQVELNLRHPMGKEMWEVMDGRDEKAATILALLLISWARMEDEMPSGRAMERVKNARTDWGRYARLYVEQLRT
;
A
#
# COMPACT_ATOMS: atom_id res chain seq x y z
N MET A 1 -8.20 -29.70 -13.29
CA MET A 1 -8.69 -28.52 -14.02
C MET A 1 -9.96 -28.04 -13.35
N ILE A 2 -10.01 -26.79 -12.90
CA ILE A 2 -11.25 -26.18 -12.37
C ILE A 2 -11.99 -25.60 -13.57
N VAL A 3 -13.22 -26.05 -13.81
CA VAL A 3 -14.06 -25.56 -14.91
C VAL A 3 -14.82 -24.33 -14.42
N LEU A 4 -15.04 -23.36 -15.32
CA LEU A 4 -15.91 -22.22 -15.03
C LEU A 4 -17.33 -22.72 -14.69
N PRO A 5 -17.89 -22.36 -13.52
CA PRO A 5 -19.26 -22.74 -13.14
C PRO A 5 -20.30 -22.28 -14.16
N SER A 6 -21.37 -23.07 -14.31
CA SER A 6 -22.45 -22.76 -15.27
C SER A 6 -23.26 -21.52 -14.85
N GLU A 7 -24.07 -20.97 -15.76
CA GLU A 7 -24.98 -19.83 -15.47
C GLU A 7 -26.00 -20.13 -14.38
N LEU A 8 -26.30 -21.40 -14.17
CA LEU A 8 -27.21 -21.86 -13.13
C LEU A 8 -26.57 -21.85 -11.74
N GLU A 9 -25.24 -21.98 -11.65
CA GLU A 9 -24.51 -21.97 -10.37
C GLU A 9 -24.09 -20.55 -9.97
N ILE A 10 -23.79 -19.70 -10.97
CA ILE A 10 -23.44 -18.29 -10.77
C ILE A 10 -24.20 -17.47 -11.82
N PRO A 11 -25.28 -16.79 -11.41
CA PRO A 11 -26.09 -15.99 -12.32
C PRO A 11 -25.27 -14.95 -13.09
N PRO A 12 -25.70 -14.55 -14.30
CA PRO A 12 -25.08 -13.45 -15.03
C PRO A 12 -25.07 -12.17 -14.17
N GLY A 13 -23.91 -11.51 -14.11
CA GLY A 13 -23.71 -10.32 -13.28
C GLY A 13 -22.23 -10.03 -13.02
N PRO A 14 -21.94 -8.96 -12.25
CA PRO A 14 -20.56 -8.52 -12.00
C PRO A 14 -19.64 -9.60 -11.42
N HIS A 15 -20.19 -10.46 -10.55
CA HIS A 15 -19.45 -11.58 -9.97
C HIS A 15 -19.05 -12.63 -11.00
N ARG A 16 -19.97 -12.98 -11.93
CA ARG A 16 -19.67 -13.88 -13.05
C ARG A 16 -18.63 -13.28 -13.98
N ASN A 17 -18.68 -11.97 -14.24
CA ASN A 17 -17.72 -11.28 -15.09
C ASN A 17 -16.29 -11.32 -14.51
N LEU A 18 -16.15 -11.04 -13.21
CA LEU A 18 -14.86 -11.18 -12.51
C LEU A 18 -14.35 -12.63 -12.59
N LEU A 19 -15.22 -13.60 -12.32
CA LEU A 19 -14.85 -15.00 -12.33
C LEU A 19 -14.45 -15.49 -13.72
N ALA A 20 -15.18 -15.09 -14.77
CA ALA A 20 -14.84 -15.39 -16.15
C ALA A 20 -13.47 -14.83 -16.53
N ALA A 21 -13.18 -13.57 -16.17
CA ALA A 21 -11.87 -12.96 -16.41
C ALA A 21 -10.74 -13.69 -15.67
N LEU A 22 -10.98 -14.14 -14.43
CA LEU A 22 -10.01 -14.95 -13.67
C LEU A 22 -9.78 -16.32 -14.32
N HIS A 23 -10.83 -16.94 -14.88
CA HIS A 23 -10.73 -18.21 -15.61
C HIS A 23 -9.99 -18.07 -16.93
N ASP A 24 -10.15 -16.95 -17.63
CA ASP A 24 -9.35 -16.65 -18.82
C ASP A 24 -7.87 -16.56 -18.49
N LEU A 25 -7.51 -15.87 -17.41
CA LEU A 25 -6.12 -15.79 -16.96
C LEU A 25 -5.61 -17.16 -16.46
N TYR A 26 -6.45 -17.93 -15.78
CA TYR A 26 -6.15 -19.30 -15.35
C TYR A 26 -5.85 -20.24 -16.54
N ARG A 27 -6.62 -20.09 -17.63
CA ARG A 27 -6.39 -20.79 -18.89
C ARG A 27 -5.08 -20.35 -19.55
N LEU A 28 -4.81 -19.04 -19.59
CA LEU A 28 -3.55 -18.51 -20.14
C LEU A 28 -2.33 -18.99 -19.37
N ALA A 29 -2.45 -19.20 -18.06
CA ALA A 29 -1.40 -19.77 -17.23
C ALA A 29 -1.18 -21.30 -17.43
N GLY A 30 -1.95 -21.94 -18.31
CA GLY A 30 -1.84 -23.37 -18.60
C GLY A 30 -2.49 -24.26 -17.54
N PHE A 31 -3.57 -23.79 -16.89
CA PHE A 31 -4.31 -24.52 -15.85
C PHE A 31 -3.44 -25.04 -14.70
N PRO A 32 -2.66 -24.17 -14.03
CA PRO A 32 -1.83 -24.58 -12.91
C PRO A 32 -2.66 -25.22 -11.79
N SER A 33 -2.04 -26.09 -10.99
CA SER A 33 -2.72 -26.63 -9.81
C SER A 33 -2.94 -25.52 -8.77
N THR A 34 -3.96 -25.64 -7.93
CA THR A 34 -4.22 -24.67 -6.85
C THR A 34 -3.07 -24.58 -5.86
N ARG A 35 -2.30 -25.68 -5.68
CA ARG A 35 -1.04 -25.69 -4.92
C ARG A 35 0.03 -24.85 -5.60
N LYS A 36 0.24 -25.03 -6.92
CA LYS A 36 1.21 -24.24 -7.69
C LYS A 36 0.88 -22.74 -7.67
N ILE A 37 -0.41 -22.39 -7.72
CA ILE A 37 -0.87 -20.99 -7.56
C ILE A 37 -0.54 -20.48 -6.16
N SER A 38 -0.90 -21.23 -5.11
CA SER A 38 -0.61 -20.86 -3.72
C SER A 38 0.89 -20.65 -3.46
N GLU A 39 1.75 -21.51 -4.03
CA GLU A 39 3.21 -21.37 -4.00
C GLU A 39 3.73 -20.17 -4.79
N ALA A 40 3.07 -19.80 -5.90
CA ALA A 40 3.41 -18.60 -6.66
C ALA A 40 3.05 -17.33 -5.88
N ILE A 41 1.88 -17.32 -5.22
CA ILE A 41 1.46 -16.23 -4.33
C ILE A 41 2.45 -16.07 -3.16
N ALA A 42 2.84 -17.16 -2.52
CA ALA A 42 3.78 -17.13 -1.40
C ALA A 42 5.19 -16.64 -1.79
N ARG A 43 5.55 -16.72 -3.07
CA ARG A 43 6.85 -16.26 -3.60
C ARG A 43 6.78 -14.91 -4.30
N SER A 44 5.59 -14.34 -4.45
CA SER A 44 5.43 -13.05 -5.13
C SER A 44 5.84 -11.93 -4.19
N GLU A 45 6.73 -11.06 -4.66
CA GLU A 45 7.07 -9.79 -4.00
C GLU A 45 5.90 -8.78 -4.04
N PHE A 46 4.94 -9.01 -4.95
CA PHE A 46 3.80 -8.14 -5.17
C PHE A 46 2.55 -8.59 -4.40
N ALA A 47 2.41 -9.87 -4.08
CA ALA A 47 1.26 -10.40 -3.36
C ALA A 47 1.19 -9.89 -1.91
N ARG A 48 0.10 -9.19 -1.59
CA ARG A 48 -0.15 -8.58 -0.27
C ARG A 48 -0.92 -9.46 0.71
N ASP A 49 -1.38 -10.62 0.25
CA ASP A 49 -2.08 -11.59 1.08
C ASP A 49 -1.64 -13.00 0.69
N SER A 50 -1.55 -13.87 1.69
CA SER A 50 -1.30 -15.29 1.46
C SER A 50 -2.63 -16.01 1.37
N MET A 51 -2.68 -17.05 0.54
CA MET A 51 -3.87 -17.89 0.50
C MET A 51 -3.53 -19.35 0.30
N SER A 52 -4.24 -20.19 1.05
CA SER A 52 -4.15 -21.63 0.90
C SER A 52 -4.70 -22.07 -0.46
N HIS A 53 -4.23 -23.22 -0.94
CA HIS A 53 -4.76 -23.87 -2.14
C HIS A 53 -6.28 -24.10 -2.10
N GLN A 54 -6.87 -24.28 -0.91
CA GLN A 54 -8.31 -24.39 -0.74
C GLN A 54 -9.02 -23.03 -0.92
N THR A 55 -8.40 -21.94 -0.48
CA THR A 55 -8.91 -20.59 -0.73
C THR A 55 -8.89 -20.27 -2.23
N VAL A 56 -7.80 -20.61 -2.92
CA VAL A 56 -7.70 -20.49 -4.39
C VAL A 56 -8.83 -21.28 -5.07
N ALA A 57 -9.05 -22.52 -4.66
CA ALA A 57 -10.13 -23.35 -5.20
C ALA A 57 -11.51 -22.71 -4.99
N ASN A 58 -11.78 -22.17 -3.79
CA ASN A 58 -13.06 -21.53 -3.48
C ASN A 58 -13.30 -20.26 -4.31
N ILE A 59 -12.24 -19.49 -4.61
CA ILE A 59 -12.33 -18.30 -5.46
C ILE A 59 -12.59 -18.72 -6.92
N LEU A 60 -11.80 -19.65 -7.47
CA LEU A 60 -11.95 -20.12 -8.86
C LEU A 60 -13.25 -20.89 -9.10
N THR A 61 -13.90 -21.41 -8.06
CA THR A 61 -15.24 -22.02 -8.16
C THR A 61 -16.36 -21.01 -7.91
N GLY A 62 -16.04 -19.75 -7.62
CA GLY A 62 -17.02 -18.70 -7.31
C GLY A 62 -17.84 -18.95 -6.04
N ARG A 63 -17.43 -19.89 -5.17
CA ARG A 63 -18.11 -20.17 -3.90
C ARG A 63 -17.95 -19.05 -2.87
N ARG A 64 -16.95 -18.18 -3.05
CA ARG A 64 -16.64 -17.07 -2.15
C ARG A 64 -16.28 -15.83 -2.94
N VAL A 65 -16.89 -14.70 -2.59
CA VAL A 65 -16.49 -13.38 -3.09
C VAL A 65 -15.20 -12.95 -2.37
N PRO A 66 -14.06 -12.83 -3.07
CA PRO A 66 -12.79 -12.42 -2.47
C PRO A 66 -12.77 -10.92 -2.16
N ARG A 67 -11.99 -10.53 -1.15
CA ARG A 67 -11.55 -9.13 -0.97
C ARG A 67 -10.55 -8.76 -2.07
N TRP A 68 -10.42 -7.46 -2.36
CA TRP A 68 -9.51 -6.97 -3.40
C TRP A 68 -8.09 -7.53 -3.29
N LEU A 69 -7.48 -7.49 -2.10
CA LEU A 69 -6.12 -8.01 -1.86
C LEU A 69 -5.94 -9.48 -2.27
N LYS A 70 -6.99 -10.30 -2.15
CA LYS A 70 -6.97 -11.70 -2.60
C LYS A 70 -7.10 -11.82 -4.11
N VAL A 71 -7.88 -10.95 -4.74
CA VAL A 71 -7.97 -10.90 -6.21
C VAL A 71 -6.63 -10.46 -6.78
N GLU A 72 -6.06 -9.38 -6.24
CA GLU A 72 -4.76 -8.84 -6.64
C GLU A 72 -3.65 -9.90 -6.55
N ALA A 73 -3.51 -10.56 -5.39
CA ALA A 73 -2.52 -11.63 -5.21
C ALA A 73 -2.74 -12.80 -6.16
N LEU A 74 -3.99 -13.18 -6.45
CA LEU A 74 -4.31 -14.26 -7.39
C LEU A 74 -3.97 -13.87 -8.83
N VAL A 75 -4.32 -12.65 -9.24
CA VAL A 75 -4.04 -12.12 -10.58
C VAL A 75 -2.54 -12.07 -10.83
N ASP A 76 -1.78 -11.52 -9.90
CA ASP A 76 -0.32 -11.42 -10.00
C ASP A 76 0.36 -12.80 -10.11
N ALA A 77 -0.06 -13.76 -9.28
CA ALA A 77 0.45 -15.12 -9.34
C ALA A 77 0.11 -15.82 -10.66
N LEU A 78 -1.08 -15.58 -11.24
CA LEU A 78 -1.45 -16.15 -12.53
C LEU A 78 -0.69 -15.49 -13.69
N PHE A 79 -0.43 -14.19 -13.65
CA PHE A 79 0.45 -13.52 -14.62
C PHE A 79 1.88 -14.06 -14.57
N THR A 80 2.42 -14.21 -13.35
CA THR A 80 3.73 -14.82 -13.12
C THR A 80 3.81 -16.23 -13.69
N LEU A 81 2.78 -17.06 -13.44
CA LEU A 81 2.72 -18.43 -13.95
C LEU A 81 2.50 -18.49 -15.47
N ALA A 82 1.80 -17.53 -16.05
CA ALA A 82 1.66 -17.34 -17.49
C ALA A 82 2.93 -16.78 -18.15
N ARG A 83 3.99 -16.49 -17.36
CA ARG A 83 5.23 -15.84 -17.80
C ARG A 83 4.97 -14.53 -18.54
N ARG A 84 3.99 -13.78 -18.04
CA ARG A 84 3.65 -12.44 -18.52
C ARG A 84 4.02 -11.43 -17.45
N GLU A 85 4.53 -10.29 -17.87
CA GLU A 85 4.69 -9.16 -16.97
C GLU A 85 3.31 -8.70 -16.51
N THR A 86 3.17 -8.46 -15.20
CA THR A 86 1.97 -7.87 -14.62
C THR A 86 1.87 -6.43 -15.13
N ILE A 87 1.00 -6.17 -16.10
CA ILE A 87 0.79 -4.83 -16.64
C ILE A 87 -0.29 -4.12 -15.82
N LEU A 88 -0.06 -2.87 -15.45
CA LEU A 88 -0.93 -2.08 -14.57
C LEU A 88 -2.39 -2.02 -15.06
N HIS A 89 -2.59 -1.88 -16.38
CA HIS A 89 -3.94 -1.84 -16.96
C HIS A 89 -4.73 -3.13 -16.74
N GLU A 90 -4.08 -4.29 -16.64
CA GLU A 90 -4.77 -5.55 -16.35
C GLU A 90 -5.21 -5.59 -14.89
N VAL A 91 -4.37 -5.16 -13.96
CA VAL A 91 -4.74 -5.07 -12.53
C VAL A 91 -5.91 -4.11 -12.34
N ASP A 92 -5.88 -2.94 -13.00
CA ASP A 92 -7.00 -1.97 -12.96
C ASP A 92 -8.28 -2.51 -13.62
N ARG A 93 -8.16 -3.31 -14.68
CA ARG A 93 -9.29 -4.02 -15.28
C ARG A 93 -9.95 -4.96 -14.29
N PHE A 94 -9.16 -5.78 -13.59
CA PHE A 94 -9.66 -6.67 -12.53
C PHE A 94 -10.25 -5.89 -11.35
N ARG A 95 -9.67 -4.73 -11.01
CA ARG A 95 -10.19 -3.84 -9.96
C ARG A 95 -11.55 -3.28 -10.33
N SER A 96 -11.73 -2.85 -11.57
CA SER A 96 -12.99 -2.34 -12.10
C SER A 96 -14.08 -3.42 -12.08
N LEU A 97 -13.75 -4.64 -12.48
CA LEU A 97 -14.65 -5.80 -12.37
C LEU A 97 -15.01 -6.10 -10.91
N TRP A 98 -14.04 -6.00 -9.99
CA TRP A 98 -14.26 -6.24 -8.57
C TRP A 98 -15.15 -5.15 -7.93
N LEU A 99 -14.91 -3.88 -8.23
CA LEU A 99 -15.72 -2.76 -7.74
C LEU A 99 -17.16 -2.86 -8.21
N SER A 100 -17.38 -3.29 -9.46
CA SER A 100 -18.72 -3.51 -10.03
C SER A 100 -19.54 -4.55 -9.25
N MET A 101 -18.89 -5.46 -8.49
CA MET A 101 -19.58 -6.41 -7.61
C MET A 101 -20.09 -5.77 -6.31
N HIS A 102 -19.36 -4.80 -5.78
CA HIS A 102 -19.66 -4.14 -4.50
C HIS A 102 -20.48 -2.86 -4.70
N HIS A 103 -20.46 -2.29 -5.90
CA HIS A 103 -21.24 -1.14 -6.33
C HIS A 103 -21.98 -1.48 -7.62
N PRO A 104 -23.07 -2.28 -7.56
CA PRO A 104 -23.94 -2.43 -8.72
C PRO A 104 -24.59 -1.06 -9.01
N GLU A 105 -24.17 -0.40 -10.08
CA GLU A 105 -24.87 0.72 -10.72
C GLU A 105 -25.52 1.74 -9.76
N ALA A 106 -24.71 2.66 -9.25
CA ALA A 106 -25.21 3.93 -8.75
C ALA A 106 -25.64 4.84 -9.93
N GLU A 107 -26.73 4.47 -10.62
CA GLU A 107 -27.46 5.41 -11.49
C GLU A 107 -28.57 6.12 -10.68
N ARG A 108 -28.17 7.23 -10.04
CA ARG A 108 -28.76 8.59 -10.14
C ARG A 108 -28.34 9.42 -8.91
N PRO A 109 -27.80 10.64 -9.12
CA PRO A 109 -27.47 11.54 -8.03
C PRO A 109 -28.73 12.23 -7.54
N ASP A 110 -29.01 12.16 -6.24
CA ASP A 110 -29.69 13.26 -5.55
C ASP A 110 -29.05 13.52 -4.18
N PRO A 111 -28.68 14.77 -3.87
CA PRO A 111 -27.84 15.10 -2.74
C PRO A 111 -28.69 15.46 -1.52
N LYS A 112 -28.56 14.71 -0.43
CA LYS A 112 -28.83 15.26 0.91
C LYS A 112 -27.75 14.85 1.90
N LEU A 113 -26.80 15.76 2.02
CA LEU A 113 -25.97 15.99 3.21
C LEU A 113 -26.86 16.01 4.46
N THR A 114 -26.48 15.29 5.51
CA THR A 114 -25.81 15.92 6.67
C THR A 114 -25.30 14.88 7.67
N PRO A 115 -24.14 15.14 8.28
CA PRO A 115 -23.53 14.32 9.32
C PRO A 115 -24.04 14.73 10.71
N THR A 116 -24.31 13.76 11.58
CA THR A 116 -24.52 14.01 13.02
C THR A 116 -23.48 13.22 13.81
N ALA A 117 -22.78 13.99 14.65
CA ALA A 117 -21.65 13.64 15.49
C ALA A 117 -22.05 13.00 16.83
N ALA A 118 -21.00 12.53 17.53
CA ALA A 118 -20.88 12.32 18.98
C ALA A 118 -21.59 11.05 19.53
N SER A 119 -21.05 10.26 20.46
CA SER A 119 -20.08 10.50 21.54
C SER A 119 -19.42 9.20 22.03
N SER A 120 -18.24 9.35 22.67
CA SER A 120 -17.40 8.42 23.45
C SER A 120 -18.10 7.82 24.71
N PRO A 121 -17.41 7.27 25.76
CA PRO A 121 -16.13 6.55 25.90
C PRO A 121 -16.29 5.25 26.74
N HIS A 122 -15.25 4.38 26.82
CA HIS A 122 -14.98 3.67 28.08
C HIS A 122 -13.51 3.26 28.21
N ALA A 123 -12.91 3.73 29.29
CA ALA A 123 -11.58 3.38 29.80
C ALA A 123 -11.62 2.07 30.58
N THR A 124 -10.54 1.28 30.54
CA THR A 124 -10.01 0.62 31.74
C THR A 124 -8.53 0.32 31.56
N GLU A 125 -7.77 0.68 32.59
CA GLU A 125 -6.34 0.47 32.83
C GLU A 125 -5.97 -1.01 32.94
N SER A 126 -4.72 -1.36 32.60
CA SER A 126 -3.89 -2.20 33.49
C SER A 126 -2.41 -2.19 33.08
N THR A 127 -1.61 -1.69 34.01
CA THR A 127 -0.16 -1.70 34.15
C THR A 127 0.46 -3.11 34.11
N LYS A 128 1.60 -3.29 33.41
CA LYS A 128 2.82 -3.93 33.94
C LYS A 128 4.02 -3.84 32.99
N ALA A 129 5.19 -3.65 33.62
CA ALA A 129 6.52 -3.45 33.06
C ALA A 129 7.33 -4.77 32.92
N SER A 130 8.59 -4.61 32.46
CA SER A 130 9.67 -5.59 32.17
C SER A 130 9.63 -6.17 30.74
N GLU A 131 10.71 -6.28 29.96
CA GLU A 131 12.15 -6.20 30.25
C GLU A 131 12.93 -6.04 28.93
N LEU A 132 14.11 -5.42 28.99
CA LEU A 132 15.03 -5.16 27.89
C LEU A 132 15.64 -6.45 27.29
N VAL A 133 15.67 -6.56 25.96
CA VAL A 133 16.64 -7.38 25.23
C VAL A 133 17.15 -6.60 24.02
N GLU A 134 18.44 -6.29 24.06
CA GLU A 134 19.27 -5.68 23.01
C GLU A 134 19.20 -6.46 21.67
N PRO A 135 19.18 -5.80 20.50
CA PRO A 135 19.40 -6.44 19.21
C PRO A 135 20.84 -6.23 18.69
N GLY A 136 21.39 -7.23 18.01
CA GLY A 136 22.51 -7.06 17.08
C GLY A 136 22.24 -7.80 15.77
N PRO A 137 23.07 -7.63 14.71
CA PRO A 137 23.86 -6.48 14.33
C PRO A 137 23.31 -5.78 13.07
N THR A 138 23.55 -4.47 13.05
CA THR A 138 23.42 -3.45 12.01
C THR A 138 23.77 -3.92 10.58
N GLN A 139 22.81 -3.83 9.65
CA GLN A 139 23.12 -3.70 8.23
C GLN A 139 23.35 -2.22 7.91
N ALA A 140 24.54 -1.94 7.38
CA ALA A 140 25.05 -0.60 7.13
C ALA A 140 24.27 0.14 6.03
N CYS A 141 23.93 1.40 6.31
CA CYS A 141 23.51 2.38 5.30
C CYS A 141 24.61 2.59 4.25
N PRO A 142 24.27 2.76 2.96
CA PRO A 142 25.21 3.30 1.98
C PRO A 142 25.52 4.78 2.27
N PRO A 143 26.72 5.27 1.93
CA PRO A 143 27.14 6.63 2.26
C PRO A 143 26.36 7.69 1.47
N PRO A 144 26.25 8.94 1.99
CA PRO A 144 25.56 10.02 1.31
C PRO A 144 26.25 10.38 0.00
N LEU A 145 25.47 10.57 -1.06
CA LEU A 145 25.96 11.11 -2.33
C LEU A 145 26.51 12.52 -2.09
N GLU A 146 27.81 12.71 -2.33
CA GLU A 146 28.48 14.01 -2.25
C GLU A 146 27.93 14.97 -3.33
N GLY A 147 27.14 15.95 -2.89
CA GLY A 147 26.62 17.02 -3.73
C GLY A 147 25.80 18.03 -2.93
N LYS A 148 26.42 19.17 -2.58
CA LYS A 148 25.87 20.40 -1.95
C LYS A 148 24.56 20.24 -1.14
N PRO A 149 24.66 20.09 0.21
CA PRO A 149 23.53 19.66 1.05
C PRO A 149 22.65 20.76 1.66
N GLU A 150 22.62 22.02 1.18
CA GLU A 150 22.29 23.12 2.11
C GLU A 150 20.95 23.85 1.97
N LEU A 151 19.95 23.36 1.21
CA LEU A 151 18.67 24.09 1.16
C LEU A 151 17.51 23.46 1.94
N TRP A 152 17.46 22.14 2.15
CA TRP A 152 16.27 21.52 2.77
C TRP A 152 16.55 20.43 3.80
N GLN A 153 17.74 20.42 4.41
CA GLN A 153 18.07 19.45 5.47
C GLN A 153 17.33 19.68 6.80
N VAL A 154 16.63 20.80 6.98
CA VAL A 154 15.84 21.06 8.20
C VAL A 154 14.66 21.94 7.81
N LEU A 155 13.49 21.35 7.54
CA LEU A 155 12.28 22.10 7.15
C LEU A 155 11.23 22.18 8.26
N LEU A 156 11.61 21.89 9.50
CA LEU A 156 10.90 22.33 10.70
C LEU A 156 11.87 22.16 11.89
N GLU A 157 12.56 23.24 12.27
CA GLU A 157 13.12 23.30 13.62
C GLU A 157 11.95 23.16 14.60
N SER A 158 12.16 22.35 15.65
CA SER A 158 11.15 21.92 16.63
C SER A 158 10.38 23.06 17.32
N SER A 159 10.77 24.32 17.12
CA SER A 159 10.15 25.50 17.71
C SER A 159 8.67 25.67 17.37
N ALA A 160 8.17 25.07 16.27
CA ALA A 160 6.76 25.14 15.90
C ALA A 160 5.85 24.04 16.52
N LEU A 161 6.42 22.95 17.06
CA LEU A 161 5.67 21.74 17.45
C LEU A 161 5.69 21.41 18.95
N GLY A 162 6.25 22.28 19.78
CA GLY A 162 6.25 22.14 21.25
C GLY A 162 7.40 21.27 21.79
N GLU A 163 7.75 21.50 23.06
CA GLU A 163 8.98 21.06 23.73
C GLU A 163 9.18 19.53 23.86
N SER A 164 8.19 18.71 23.47
CA SER A 164 8.18 17.25 23.64
C SER A 164 8.33 16.43 22.35
N SER A 165 8.54 17.08 21.20
CA SER A 165 8.63 16.40 19.89
C SER A 165 10.09 16.22 19.43
N LEU A 166 10.40 15.02 18.89
CA LEU A 166 11.70 14.79 18.25
C LEU A 166 11.83 15.72 17.02
N PRO A 167 12.96 16.41 16.84
CA PRO A 167 13.19 17.20 15.63
C PRO A 167 13.07 16.28 14.41
N THR A 168 12.28 16.73 13.42
CA THR A 168 12.04 15.96 12.20
C THR A 168 12.75 16.60 11.02
N ARG A 169 13.51 15.79 10.30
CA ARG A 169 14.25 16.20 9.10
C ARG A 169 13.67 15.50 7.87
N LEU A 170 13.52 16.24 6.78
CA LEU A 170 13.18 15.68 5.47
C LEU A 170 14.45 15.60 4.62
N VAL A 171 14.65 14.50 3.90
CA VAL A 171 15.77 14.33 2.96
C VAL A 171 15.32 13.66 1.68
N ALA A 172 16.05 13.92 0.61
CA ALA A 172 15.98 13.12 -0.60
C ALA A 172 16.94 11.93 -0.49
N ALA A 173 16.46 10.75 -0.91
CA ALA A 173 17.27 9.57 -1.11
C ALA A 173 16.77 8.80 -2.34
N GLY A 174 17.43 7.71 -2.72
CA GLY A 174 17.06 6.93 -3.90
C GLY A 174 17.25 5.46 -3.67
N TRP A 175 16.15 4.70 -3.68
CA TRP A 175 16.18 3.25 -3.51
C TRP A 175 15.15 2.56 -4.41
N ASN A 176 15.36 1.29 -4.66
CA ASN A 176 14.41 0.49 -5.42
C ASN A 176 13.38 -0.06 -4.43
N GLY A 177 12.15 0.44 -4.53
CA GLY A 177 11.05 0.04 -3.66
C GLY A 177 9.71 0.58 -4.17
N PRO A 178 8.60 -0.01 -3.71
CA PRO A 178 7.26 0.52 -3.96
C PRO A 178 6.95 1.77 -3.13
N GLU A 179 7.68 2.04 -2.06
CA GLU A 179 7.48 3.19 -1.17
C GLU A 179 7.94 4.49 -1.85
N MET A 180 7.13 5.54 -1.69
CA MET A 180 7.51 6.89 -2.12
C MET A 180 8.31 7.66 -1.07
N PHE A 181 8.26 7.21 0.19
CA PHE A 181 9.06 7.73 1.30
C PHE A 181 9.28 6.65 2.37
N ASP A 182 10.25 6.84 3.24
CA ASP A 182 10.49 6.01 4.42
C ASP A 182 10.71 6.87 5.69
N VAL A 183 10.60 6.25 6.85
CA VAL A 183 10.79 6.91 8.16
C VAL A 183 11.82 6.15 8.98
N SER A 184 12.87 6.87 9.38
CA SER A 184 13.98 6.37 10.18
C SER A 184 14.04 7.12 11.51
N PHE A 185 14.06 6.38 12.62
CA PHE A 185 14.26 6.96 13.95
C PHE A 185 15.74 6.85 14.33
N LEU A 186 16.44 7.98 14.26
CA LEU A 186 17.83 8.10 14.68
C LEU A 186 17.87 8.60 16.14
N PRO A 187 18.98 8.42 16.88
CA PRO A 187 19.09 8.94 18.24
C PRO A 187 18.80 10.44 18.30
N GLY A 188 17.69 10.80 18.96
CA GLY A 188 17.28 12.19 19.14
C GLY A 188 16.67 12.89 17.91
N MET A 189 16.37 12.17 16.82
CA MET A 189 15.70 12.78 15.66
C MET A 189 14.87 11.78 14.83
N CYS A 190 13.82 12.28 14.20
CA CYS A 190 13.08 11.56 13.18
C CYS A 190 13.55 12.01 11.79
N GLN A 191 13.83 11.07 10.89
CA GLN A 191 14.18 11.37 9.50
C GLN A 191 13.13 10.80 8.56
N VAL A 192 12.54 11.64 7.73
CA VAL A 192 11.69 11.25 6.61
C VAL A 192 12.53 11.31 5.34
N GLU A 193 12.63 10.19 4.65
CA GLU A 193 13.40 10.07 3.40
C GLU A 193 12.42 9.98 2.24
N LEU A 194 12.54 10.84 1.23
CA LEU A 194 11.78 10.72 -0.01
C LEU A 194 12.52 9.88 -1.03
N ASN A 195 11.81 8.96 -1.67
CA ASN A 195 12.37 8.11 -2.71
C ASN A 195 12.32 8.80 -4.08
N LEU A 196 13.44 9.38 -4.52
CA LEU A 196 13.54 10.01 -5.84
C LEU A 196 13.49 9.03 -7.01
N ARG A 197 13.65 7.72 -6.77
CA ARG A 197 13.41 6.69 -7.81
C ARG A 197 11.93 6.35 -7.96
N HIS A 198 11.09 6.72 -6.99
CA HIS A 198 9.66 6.58 -7.09
C HIS A 198 9.07 7.79 -7.85
N PRO A 199 8.18 7.62 -8.85
CA PRO A 199 7.68 8.74 -9.64
C PRO A 199 6.93 9.78 -8.80
N MET A 200 6.09 9.35 -7.85
CA MET A 200 5.48 10.26 -6.88
C MET A 200 6.52 10.92 -5.94
N GLY A 201 7.54 10.18 -5.48
CA GLY A 201 8.54 10.75 -4.57
C GLY A 201 9.36 11.86 -5.25
N LYS A 202 9.61 11.70 -6.55
CA LYS A 202 10.21 12.74 -7.40
C LYS A 202 9.31 13.98 -7.53
N GLU A 203 8.03 13.81 -7.84
CA GLU A 203 7.06 14.93 -7.94
C GLU A 203 6.94 15.70 -6.62
N MET A 204 6.84 14.97 -5.51
CA MET A 204 6.82 15.54 -4.16
C MET A 204 8.07 16.36 -3.86
N TRP A 205 9.24 15.85 -4.26
CA TRP A 205 10.49 16.57 -4.12
C TRP A 205 10.53 17.85 -4.96
N GLU A 206 10.08 17.79 -6.22
CA GLU A 206 10.02 18.96 -7.11
C GLU A 206 9.08 20.05 -6.57
N VAL A 207 7.96 19.67 -5.93
CA VAL A 207 7.08 20.63 -5.25
C VAL A 207 7.79 21.26 -4.04
N MET A 208 8.50 20.47 -3.24
CA MET A 208 9.20 20.99 -2.06
C MET A 208 10.45 21.81 -2.38
N ASP A 209 11.16 21.48 -3.45
CA ASP A 209 12.30 22.26 -3.96
C ASP A 209 11.84 23.44 -4.84
N GLY A 210 10.55 23.50 -5.16
CA GLY A 210 9.94 24.51 -5.99
C GLY A 210 9.73 25.86 -5.31
N ARG A 211 9.09 26.79 -6.03
CA ARG A 211 8.80 28.15 -5.55
C ARG A 211 7.48 28.27 -4.77
N ASP A 212 6.69 27.21 -4.68
CA ASP A 212 5.41 27.23 -3.95
C ASP A 212 5.62 26.80 -2.48
N GLU A 213 6.02 27.76 -1.66
CA GLU A 213 6.29 27.54 -0.22
C GLU A 213 5.07 26.99 0.52
N LYS A 214 3.86 27.35 0.12
CA LYS A 214 2.63 26.88 0.77
C LYS A 214 2.39 25.41 0.47
N ALA A 215 2.50 25.00 -0.80
CA ALA A 215 2.39 23.61 -1.19
C ALA A 215 3.48 22.75 -0.53
N ALA A 216 4.72 23.24 -0.54
CA ALA A 216 5.86 22.58 0.12
C ALA A 216 5.61 22.39 1.62
N THR A 217 5.14 23.43 2.32
CA THR A 217 4.83 23.39 3.76
C THR A 217 3.72 22.38 4.06
N ILE A 218 2.62 22.39 3.29
CA ILE A 218 1.52 21.44 3.49
C ILE A 218 2.00 20.00 3.31
N LEU A 219 2.80 19.74 2.27
CA LEU A 219 3.33 18.41 2.01
C LEU A 219 4.29 17.94 3.10
N ALA A 220 5.18 18.83 3.56
CA ALA A 220 6.07 18.54 4.68
C ALA A 220 5.28 18.21 5.96
N LEU A 221 4.26 19.00 6.30
CA LEU A 221 3.40 18.76 7.46
C LEU A 221 2.68 17.40 7.37
N LEU A 222 2.17 17.02 6.20
CA LEU A 222 1.55 15.70 6.01
C LEU A 222 2.54 14.57 6.27
N LEU A 223 3.76 14.66 5.75
CA LEU A 223 4.78 13.65 5.96
C LEU A 223 5.27 13.57 7.41
N ILE A 224 5.47 14.72 8.05
CA ILE A 224 5.84 14.79 9.47
C ILE A 224 4.73 14.23 10.35
N SER A 225 3.46 14.54 10.04
CA SER A 225 2.32 13.98 10.77
C SER A 225 2.25 12.45 10.65
N TRP A 226 2.59 11.89 9.49
CA TRP A 226 2.73 10.45 9.31
C TRP A 226 3.86 9.89 10.16
N ALA A 227 5.04 10.51 10.08
CA ALA A 227 6.22 10.07 10.83
C ALA A 227 5.96 10.07 12.33
N ARG A 228 5.24 11.09 12.82
CA ARG A 228 4.82 11.16 14.22
C ARG A 228 3.81 10.09 14.60
N MET A 229 2.82 9.83 13.74
CA MET A 229 1.91 8.71 13.94
C MET A 229 2.68 7.38 14.04
N GLU A 230 3.71 7.17 13.22
CA GLU A 230 4.52 5.95 13.25
C GLU A 230 5.38 5.83 14.53
N ASP A 231 5.92 6.95 15.02
CA ASP A 231 6.68 7.03 16.28
C ASP A 231 5.84 6.65 17.50
N GLU A 232 4.60 7.13 17.55
CA GLU A 232 3.68 6.90 18.67
C GLU A 232 3.00 5.50 18.61
N MET A 233 3.21 4.73 17.53
CA MET A 233 2.58 3.43 17.39
C MET A 233 3.25 2.38 18.27
N PRO A 234 2.46 1.60 19.04
CA PRO A 234 3.00 0.50 19.81
C PRO A 234 3.63 -0.56 18.89
N SER A 235 4.72 -1.16 19.35
CA SER A 235 5.50 -2.14 18.58
C SER A 235 4.69 -3.39 18.19
N GLY A 236 5.19 -4.13 17.21
CA GLY A 236 4.57 -5.36 16.71
C GLY A 236 3.56 -5.11 15.58
N ARG A 237 2.38 -5.75 15.64
CA ARG A 237 1.42 -5.79 14.52
C ARG A 237 0.87 -4.43 14.11
N ALA A 238 0.78 -3.46 15.04
CA ALA A 238 0.30 -2.12 14.70
C ALA A 238 1.30 -1.38 13.82
N MET A 239 2.58 -1.37 14.21
CA MET A 239 3.69 -0.86 13.43
C MET A 239 3.78 -1.51 12.04
N GLU A 240 3.67 -2.84 11.97
CA GLU A 240 3.70 -3.58 10.69
C GLU A 240 2.56 -3.15 9.76
N ARG A 241 1.35 -2.91 10.28
CA ARG A 241 0.23 -2.40 9.48
C ARG A 241 0.50 -1.00 8.92
N VAL A 242 1.12 -0.10 9.69
CA VAL A 242 1.47 1.24 9.23
C VAL A 242 2.52 1.18 8.12
N LYS A 243 3.55 0.34 8.29
CA LYS A 243 4.56 0.10 7.25
C LYS A 243 3.94 -0.46 5.97
N ASN A 244 3.07 -1.47 6.09
CA ASN A 244 2.34 -2.03 4.95
C ASN A 244 1.43 -0.98 4.29
N ALA A 245 0.78 -0.11 5.08
CA ALA A 245 -0.02 0.99 4.53
C ALA A 245 0.84 1.99 3.75
N ARG A 246 2.06 2.28 4.18
CA ARG A 246 3.01 3.15 3.46
C ARG A 246 3.45 2.52 2.12
N THR A 247 3.83 1.24 2.15
CA THR A 247 4.11 0.46 0.94
C THR A 247 2.91 0.49 -0.01
N ASP A 248 1.71 0.30 0.51
CA ASP A 248 0.49 0.27 -0.28
C ASP A 248 0.20 1.62 -0.94
N TRP A 249 0.34 2.68 -0.15
CA TRP A 249 0.16 4.04 -0.62
C TRP A 249 1.15 4.39 -1.73
N GLY A 250 2.42 4.04 -1.58
CA GLY A 250 3.45 4.22 -2.61
C GLY A 250 3.08 3.53 -3.92
N ARG A 251 2.65 2.25 -3.87
CA ARG A 251 2.19 1.54 -5.08
C ARG A 251 1.04 2.28 -5.76
N TYR A 252 -0.02 2.65 -5.04
CA TYR A 252 -1.15 3.37 -5.63
C TYR A 252 -0.73 4.74 -6.19
N ALA A 253 0.16 5.45 -5.49
CA ALA A 253 0.68 6.72 -5.95
C ALA A 253 1.45 6.58 -7.27
N ARG A 254 2.24 5.51 -7.45
CA ARG A 254 2.87 5.19 -8.73
C ARG A 254 1.84 5.03 -9.84
N LEU A 255 0.80 4.24 -9.59
CA LEU A 255 -0.27 4.00 -10.58
C LEU A 255 -0.89 5.31 -11.05
N TYR A 256 -1.28 6.18 -10.13
CA TYR A 256 -1.94 7.43 -10.49
C TYR A 256 -1.02 8.42 -11.20
N VAL A 257 0.26 8.51 -10.82
CA VAL A 257 1.22 9.39 -11.50
C VAL A 257 1.45 8.93 -12.93
N GLU A 258 1.55 7.63 -13.16
CA GLU A 258 1.73 7.08 -14.50
C GLU A 258 0.48 7.27 -15.38
N GLN A 259 -0.72 7.10 -14.80
CA GLN A 259 -1.98 7.39 -15.49
C GLN A 259 -2.13 8.86 -15.88
N LEU A 260 -1.78 9.81 -14.98
CA LEU A 260 -1.89 11.25 -15.25
C LEU A 260 -0.87 11.76 -16.28
N ARG A 261 0.16 10.97 -16.58
CA ARG A 261 1.21 11.30 -17.56
C ARG A 261 0.98 10.67 -18.94
N THR A 262 -0.09 9.89 -19.11
CA THR A 262 -0.50 9.26 -20.38
C THR A 262 -1.60 10.07 -21.03
#